data_AF-A0A1I4BHZ0-F1
#
_entry.id   AF-A0A1I4BHZ0-F1
#
_cell.length_a   1.000
_cell.length_b   1.000
_cell.length_c   1.000
_cell.angle_alpha   90.00
_cell.angle_beta   90.00
_cell.angle_gamma   90.00
#
_symmetry.space_group_name_H-M   'P 1'
#
loop_
_entity.id
_entity.type
_entity.pdbx_description
1 polymer ?
#
loop_
_entity_poly.entity_id
_entity_poly.type
_entity_poly.pdbx_seq_one_letter_code
_entity_poly.pdbx_strand_id
1 'polypeptide(L)' 'MLRDSRDIIKRLKDDGFHLVSTRGSHHKFRHPQTRRIVIVAHPRKDIPAGTVRSIYDQAGWPKD' A
#
# COMPACT_ATOMS: atom_id res chain seq x y z
N MET A 1 1.94 -8.24 -9.84
CA MET A 1 1.94 -7.36 -8.64
C MET A 1 2.50 -6.00 -9.02
N LEU A 2 1.78 -4.92 -8.71
CA LEU A 2 2.19 -3.53 -8.95
C LEU A 2 3.51 -3.19 -8.23
N ARG A 3 4.44 -2.52 -8.91
CA ARG A 3 5.76 -2.14 -8.34
C ARG A 3 5.95 -0.64 -8.11
N ASP A 4 5.14 0.20 -8.77
CA ASP A 4 5.17 1.64 -8.54
C ASP A 4 4.31 2.01 -7.32
N SER A 5 4.89 2.78 -6.41
CA SER A 5 4.18 3.31 -5.24
C SER A 5 2.91 4.07 -5.62
N ARG A 6 2.88 4.76 -6.76
CA ARG A 6 1.71 5.51 -7.25
C ARG A 6 0.57 4.57 -7.60
N ASP A 7 0.86 3.47 -8.29
CA ASP A 7 -0.14 2.48 -8.68
C ASP A 7 -0.69 1.73 -7.46
N ILE A 8 0.20 1.37 -6.52
CA ILE A 8 -0.20 0.75 -5.24
C ILE A 8 -1.09 1.71 -4.44
N ILE A 9 -0.73 2.98 -4.30
CA ILE A 9 -1.53 3.97 -3.57
C ILE A 9 -2.89 4.17 -4.24
N LYS A 10 -2.94 4.20 -5.59
CA LYS A 10 -4.19 4.30 -6.33
C LYS A 10 -5.10 3.11 -6.02
N ARG A 11 -4.59 1.87 -6.16
CA ARG A 11 -5.34 0.65 -5.85
C ARG A 11 -5.79 0.60 -4.38
N LEU A 12 -4.95 1.06 -3.43
CA LEU A 12 -5.33 1.16 -2.01
C LEU A 12 -6.54 2.09 -1.82
N LYS A 13 -6.54 3.26 -2.46
CA LYS A 13 -7.67 4.20 -2.36
C LYS A 13 -8.93 3.63 -2.99
N ASP A 14 -8.81 2.98 -4.14
CA ASP A 14 -9.94 2.34 -4.83
C ASP A 14 -10.55 1.20 -3.98
N ASP A 15 -9.71 0.50 -3.21
CA ASP A 15 -10.10 -0.54 -2.25
C ASP A 15 -10.55 0.03 -0.88
N GLY A 16 -10.76 1.35 -0.78
CA GLY A 16 -11.32 1.99 0.42
C GLY A 16 -10.32 2.27 1.54
N PHE A 17 -9.01 2.13 1.31
CA PHE A 17 -8.00 2.59 2.25
C PHE A 17 -7.87 4.12 2.22
N HIS A 18 -7.70 4.72 3.39
CA HIS A 18 -7.42 6.15 3.55
C HIS A 18 -6.05 6.36 4.20
N LEU A 19 -5.37 7.45 3.82
CA LEU A 19 -4.11 7.86 4.44
C LEU A 19 -4.41 8.38 5.85
N VAL A 20 -3.76 7.80 6.87
CA VAL A 20 -3.92 8.20 8.28
C VAL A 20 -2.75 9.03 8.80
N SER A 21 -1.54 8.75 8.33
CA SER A 21 -0.36 9.52 8.71
C SER A 21 0.78 9.30 7.73
N THR A 22 1.70 10.26 7.71
CA THR A 22 2.92 10.19 6.91
C THR A 22 4.12 10.53 7.79
N ARG A 23 5.20 9.76 7.68
CA ARG A 23 6.50 10.07 8.30
C ARG A 23 7.61 9.94 7.26
N GLY A 24 8.12 11.08 6.80
CA GLY A 24 9.05 11.11 5.67
C GLY A 24 8.40 10.48 4.43
N SER A 25 9.07 9.49 3.83
CA SER A 25 8.54 8.76 2.68
C SER A 25 7.52 7.66 3.03
N HIS A 26 7.30 7.36 4.31
CA HIS A 26 6.40 6.27 4.72
C HIS A 26 4.97 6.80 4.89
N HIS A 27 4.07 6.32 4.05
CA HIS A 27 2.66 6.66 4.06
C HIS A 27 1.88 5.50 4.67
N LYS A 28 1.15 5.78 5.74
CA LYS A 28 0.35 4.80 6.47
C LYS A 28 -1.11 4.88 6.01
N PHE A 29 -1.61 3.80 5.45
CA PHE A 29 -2.99 3.64 5.01
C PHE A 29 -3.76 2.73 5.96
N ARG A 30 -5.05 3.01 6.16
CA ARG A 30 -5.96 2.20 6.97
C ARG A 30 -7.26 1.95 6.21
N HIS A 31 -7.76 0.73 6.27
CA HIS A 31 -9.09 0.40 5.80
C HIS A 31 -10.08 0.46 6.98
N PRO A 32 -11.16 1.25 6.92
CA PRO A 32 -12.05 1.48 8.07
C PRO A 32 -12.83 0.22 8.47
N GLN A 33 -13.32 -0.56 7.50
CA GLN A 33 -14.14 -1.75 7.76
C GLN A 33 -13.29 -2.96 8.20
N THR A 34 -12.28 -3.35 7.42
CA THR A 34 -11.41 -4.51 7.72
C THR A 34 -10.35 -4.23 8.79
N ARG A 35 -10.16 -2.96 9.19
CA ARG A 35 -9.11 -2.49 10.12
C ARG A 35 -7.67 -2.82 9.68
N ARG A 36 -7.46 -3.21 8.41
CA ARG A 36 -6.13 -3.46 7.85
C ARG A 36 -5.32 -2.17 7.77
N ILE A 37 -4.01 -2.30 7.97
CA ILE A 37 -3.06 -1.20 7.91
C ILE A 37 -1.97 -1.58 6.91
N VAL A 38 -1.67 -0.68 5.99
CA VAL A 38 -0.64 -0.86 4.95
C VAL A 38 0.30 0.32 5.00
N ILE A 39 1.61 0.06 4.94
CA ILE A 39 2.63 1.12 4.88
C ILE A 39 3.28 1.07 3.49
N VAL A 40 3.25 2.20 2.78
CA VAL A 40 3.85 2.33 1.46
C VAL A 40 4.93 3.40 1.50
N ALA A 41 6.14 3.05 1.06
CA ALA A 41 7.19 4.02 0.82
C ALA A 41 6.93 4.76 -0.50
N HIS A 42 6.71 6.06 -0.44
CA HIS A 42 6.42 6.94 -1.57
C HIS A 42 7.18 8.27 -1.42
N PRO A 43 7.78 8.80 -2.51
CA PRO A 43 7.76 8.29 -3.87
C PRO A 43 8.79 7.18 -4.15
N ARG A 44 8.35 6.09 -4.79
CA ARG A 44 9.21 5.02 -5.35
C ARG A 44 8.60 4.41 -6.60
N LYS A 45 9.39 4.29 -7.67
CA LYS A 45 8.95 3.72 -8.96
C LYS A 45 9.07 2.20 -9.02
N ASP A 46 10.11 1.64 -8.39
CA ASP A 46 10.36 0.20 -8.37
C ASP A 46 10.57 -0.27 -6.93
N ILE A 47 9.49 -0.73 -6.31
CA ILE A 47 9.52 -1.30 -4.98
C ILE A 47 9.99 -2.76 -5.10
N PRO A 48 10.97 -3.21 -4.28
CA PRO A 48 11.43 -4.60 -4.31
C PRO A 48 10.28 -5.60 -4.15
N ALA A 49 10.34 -6.71 -4.90
CA ALA A 49 9.25 -7.68 -4.97
C ALA A 49 8.83 -8.23 -3.59
N GLY A 50 9.78 -8.40 -2.65
CA GLY A 50 9.47 -8.81 -1.28
C GLY A 50 8.62 -7.79 -0.53
N THR A 51 8.90 -6.50 -0.70
CA THR A 51 8.13 -5.40 -0.12
C THR A 51 6.74 -5.31 -0.75
N VAL A 52 6.64 -5.45 -2.08
CA VAL A 52 5.34 -5.50 -2.76
C VAL A 52 4.49 -6.67 -2.25
N ARG A 53 5.09 -7.85 -2.11
CA ARG A 53 4.39 -9.04 -1.60
C ARG A 53 3.86 -8.82 -0.19
N SER A 54 4.65 -8.19 0.68
CA SER A 54 4.22 -7.83 2.03
C SER A 54 3.07 -6.81 2.02
N ILE A 55 3.12 -5.82 1.12
CA ILE A 55 2.03 -4.85 0.94
C ILE A 55 0.73 -5.57 0.52
N TYR A 56 0.81 -6.50 -0.42
CA TYR A 56 -0.35 -7.27 -0.90
C TYR A 56 -0.93 -8.14 0.21
N ASP A 57 -0.08 -8.80 1.00
CA ASP A 57 -0.50 -9.59 2.15
C ASP A 57 -1.19 -8.71 3.22
N GLN A 58 -0.66 -7.51 3.50
CA GLN A 58 -1.25 -6.54 4.43
C GLN A 58 -2.59 -5.96 3.92
N ALA A 59 -2.70 -5.72 2.61
CA ALA A 59 -3.92 -5.24 1.97
C ALA A 59 -4.99 -6.35 1.89
N GLY A 60 -4.56 -7.62 1.86
CA GLY A 60 -5.41 -8.77 1.60
C GLY A 60 -5.75 -8.92 0.11
N TRP A 61 -4.82 -8.54 -0.76
CA TRP A 61 -4.96 -8.66 -2.21
C TRP A 61 -4.45 -10.01 -2.72
N PRO A 62 -5.04 -10.55 -3.80
CA PRO A 62 -4.46 -11.68 -4.50
C PRO A 62 -3.10 -11.32 -5.08
N LYS A 63 -2.16 -12.27 -5.12
CA LYS A 63 -0.83 -12.11 -5.72
C LYS A 63 -0.92 -12.26 -7.25
N ASP A 64 -1.72 -11.40 -7.87
CA ASP A 64 -1.68 -11.12 -9.31
C ASP A 64 -0.37 -10.40 -9.67
#